data_AF-A0A6P8U0C5-F1
#
_entry.id   AF-A0A6P8U0C5-F1
#
_cell.length_a   1.000
_cell.length_b   1.000
_cell.length_c   1.000
_cell.angle_alpha   90.00
_cell.angle_beta   90.00
_cell.angle_gamma   90.00
#
_symmetry.space_group_name_H-M   'P 1'
#
loop_
_entity.id
_entity.type
_entity.pdbx_description
1 polymer ?
#
loop_
_entity_poly.entity_id
_entity_poly.type
_entity_poly.pdbx_seq_one_letter_code
_entity_poly.pdbx_strand_id
1 'polypeptide(L)'
;MAAPVRTLCSSVLRLSSRQFSTTCGVQGGEKWRKENGISKSGSEYGPLTDLPDWSFADGRPAPLLKGQLRRKQEREVLARRIVMLSSEVDKGIESWNDKREEAQRMEEHKKSLLLKPKGMMLIKNKSNS
;
A
#
# COMPACT_ATOMS: atom_id res chain seq x y z
N MET A 1 37.33 80.19 -3.88
CA MET A 1 37.14 79.46 -2.62
C MET A 1 36.42 78.17 -2.94
N ALA A 2 37.14 77.05 -3.00
CA ALA A 2 36.63 75.75 -3.43
C ALA A 2 35.77 75.09 -2.33
N ALA A 3 34.62 74.52 -2.70
CA ALA A 3 33.72 73.84 -1.78
C ALA A 3 34.28 72.47 -1.34
N PRO A 4 34.10 72.05 -0.07
CA PRO A 4 34.60 70.77 0.40
C PRO A 4 33.73 69.61 -0.09
N VAL A 5 34.41 68.57 -0.58
CA VAL A 5 33.87 67.28 -0.99
C VAL A 5 33.28 66.56 0.23
N ARG A 6 32.04 66.09 0.13
CA ARG A 6 31.51 65.02 0.99
C ARG A 6 31.11 63.84 0.14
N THR A 7 32.06 62.93 -0.03
CA THR A 7 31.83 61.57 -0.53
C THR A 7 31.00 60.83 0.52
N LEU A 8 29.68 60.80 0.36
CA LEU A 8 28.83 59.91 1.14
C LEU A 8 29.03 58.49 0.63
N CYS A 9 29.76 57.74 1.43
CA CYS A 9 30.08 56.33 1.29
C CYS A 9 28.80 55.50 1.06
N SER A 10 28.53 55.13 -0.19
CA SER A 10 27.49 54.15 -0.53
C SER A 10 28.05 52.74 -0.31
N SER A 11 28.25 52.35 0.96
CA SER A 11 28.83 51.06 1.34
C SER A 11 27.91 50.17 2.19
N VAL A 12 26.60 50.44 2.24
CA VAL A 12 25.65 49.64 3.06
C VAL A 12 24.59 48.90 2.24
N LEU A 13 24.83 48.67 0.94
CA LEU A 13 23.97 47.80 0.11
C LEU A 13 24.59 46.42 -0.15
N ARG A 14 25.42 45.88 0.75
CA ARG A 14 26.08 44.57 0.58
C ARG A 14 25.82 43.54 1.68
N LEU A 15 24.70 43.63 2.41
CA LEU A 15 24.36 42.67 3.48
C LEU A 15 22.93 42.11 3.41
N SER A 16 22.23 42.23 2.29
CA SER A 16 20.98 41.49 2.06
C SER A 16 21.17 40.49 0.92
N SER A 17 21.97 39.45 1.15
CA SER A 17 21.78 38.21 0.40
C SER A 17 20.48 37.57 0.93
N ARG A 18 19.35 37.85 0.26
CA ARG A 18 18.15 37.03 0.45
C ARG A 18 18.49 35.62 -0.02
N GLN A 19 18.93 34.76 0.89
CA GLN A 19 19.18 33.37 0.58
C GLN A 19 17.84 32.72 0.26
N PHE A 20 17.65 32.30 -0.99
CA PHE A 20 16.54 31.43 -1.34
C PHE A 20 16.81 30.07 -0.72
N SER A 21 15.98 29.67 0.23
CA SER A 21 16.04 28.31 0.78
C SER A 21 15.62 27.33 -0.31
N THR A 22 16.53 26.45 -0.73
CA THR A 22 16.25 25.34 -1.66
C THR A 22 15.73 24.09 -0.94
N THR A 23 15.57 24.16 0.39
CA THR A 23 15.04 23.04 1.16
C THR A 23 13.57 22.78 0.80
N CYS A 24 13.25 21.52 0.53
CA CYS A 24 11.88 21.07 0.31
C CYS A 24 11.03 21.46 1.53
N GLY A 25 9.92 22.19 1.29
CA GLY A 25 8.95 22.50 2.34
C GLY A 25 8.34 21.20 2.87
N VAL A 26 8.65 20.85 4.12
CA VAL A 26 8.06 19.70 4.78
C VAL A 26 6.63 20.06 5.17
N GLN A 27 5.66 19.21 4.81
CA GLN A 27 4.28 19.37 5.26
C GLN A 27 4.22 19.14 6.78
N GLY A 28 3.95 20.21 7.54
CA GLY A 28 3.77 20.14 8.97
C GLY A 28 2.64 19.17 9.35
N GLY A 29 2.91 18.28 10.31
CA GLY A 29 1.89 17.37 10.87
C GLY A 29 1.65 16.07 10.11
N GLU A 30 2.39 15.75 9.04
CA GLU A 30 2.27 14.47 8.32
C GLU A 30 2.44 13.25 9.25
N LYS A 31 3.45 13.28 10.13
CA LYS A 31 3.74 12.18 11.07
C LYS A 31 2.54 11.90 11.98
N TRP A 32 2.01 12.96 12.61
CA TRP A 32 0.85 12.85 13.49
C TRP A 32 -0.38 12.36 12.73
N ARG A 33 -0.63 12.84 11.50
CA ARG A 33 -1.76 12.37 10.68
C ARG A 33 -1.68 10.87 10.41
N LYS A 34 -0.50 10.39 10.00
CA LYS A 34 -0.27 8.96 9.77
C LYS A 34 -0.44 8.12 11.03
N GLU A 35 0.08 8.60 12.16
CA GLU A 35 -0.11 7.95 13.47
C GLU A 35 -1.59 7.86 13.88
N ASN A 36 -2.41 8.81 13.44
CA ASN A 36 -3.85 8.83 13.67
C ASN A 36 -4.67 8.18 12.54
N GLY A 37 -4.04 7.51 11.58
CA GLY A 37 -4.73 6.83 10.48
C GLY A 37 -5.42 7.77 9.47
N ILE A 38 -5.01 9.03 9.40
CA ILE A 38 -5.51 10.03 8.46
C ILE A 38 -4.55 10.11 7.25
N SER A 39 -5.05 10.61 6.13
CA SER A 39 -4.25 10.89 4.93
C SER A 39 -3.03 11.76 5.23
N LYS A 40 -1.97 11.58 4.43
CA LYS A 40 -0.72 12.35 4.56
C LYS A 40 -1.00 13.84 4.38
N SER A 41 -1.75 14.17 3.33
CA SER A 41 -2.20 15.52 3.01
C SER A 41 -3.70 15.67 3.28
N GLY A 42 -4.16 16.91 3.50
CA GLY A 42 -5.58 17.19 3.74
C GLY A 42 -6.49 17.02 2.50
N SER A 43 -5.91 16.85 1.31
CA SER A 43 -6.62 16.83 0.03
C SER A 43 -6.70 15.45 -0.63
N GLU A 44 -6.13 14.41 -0.03
CA GLU A 44 -6.12 13.05 -0.59
C GLU A 44 -7.49 12.36 -0.45
N TYR A 45 -7.90 12.10 0.79
CA TYR A 45 -9.17 11.46 1.12
C TYR A 45 -9.66 11.98 2.46
N GLY A 46 -10.97 11.86 2.70
CA GLY A 46 -11.60 12.31 3.93
C GLY A 46 -12.66 13.39 3.69
N PRO A 47 -13.33 13.85 4.75
CA PRO A 47 -14.54 14.66 4.64
C PRO A 47 -14.31 15.97 3.89
N LEU A 48 -13.15 16.59 4.03
CA LEU A 48 -12.81 17.82 3.32
C LEU A 48 -12.78 17.67 1.79
N THR A 49 -12.46 16.48 1.28
CA THR A 49 -12.29 16.25 -0.17
C THR A 49 -13.42 15.39 -0.77
N ASP A 50 -14.03 14.53 0.03
CA ASP A 50 -15.06 13.58 -0.43
C ASP A 50 -16.48 14.15 -0.30
N LEU A 51 -16.73 15.12 0.59
CA LEU A 51 -18.03 15.78 0.71
C LEU A 51 -18.24 16.83 -0.40
N PRO A 52 -19.50 17.16 -0.75
CA PRO A 52 -19.78 18.25 -1.67
C PRO A 52 -19.54 19.61 -1.02
N ASP A 53 -18.91 20.52 -1.76
CA ASP A 53 -18.60 21.88 -1.28
C ASP A 53 -19.85 22.77 -1.13
N TRP A 54 -20.96 22.40 -1.77
CA TRP A 54 -22.22 23.14 -1.76
C TRP A 54 -23.43 22.22 -1.98
N SER A 55 -24.62 22.75 -1.72
CA SER A 55 -25.91 22.11 -2.02
C SER A 55 -26.93 23.17 -2.44
N PHE A 56 -28.04 22.76 -3.06
CA PHE A 56 -29.11 23.69 -3.39
C PHE A 56 -29.84 24.12 -2.11
N ALA A 57 -30.34 25.36 -2.06
CA ALA A 57 -31.09 25.87 -0.91
C ALA A 57 -32.32 25.02 -0.57
N ASP A 58 -32.93 24.39 -1.57
CA ASP A 58 -34.06 23.46 -1.42
C ASP A 58 -33.68 22.12 -0.76
N GLY A 59 -32.40 21.89 -0.48
CA GLY A 59 -31.88 20.63 0.06
C GLY A 59 -31.57 19.56 -1.00
N ARG A 60 -31.71 19.88 -2.29
CA ARG A 60 -31.29 18.98 -3.36
C ARG A 60 -29.76 18.80 -3.33
N PRO A 61 -29.24 17.59 -3.56
CA PRO A 61 -27.80 17.35 -3.56
C PRO A 61 -27.14 18.05 -4.76
N ALA A 62 -25.90 18.50 -4.58
CA ALA A 62 -25.10 18.99 -5.69
C ALA A 62 -24.75 17.83 -6.66
N PRO A 63 -24.63 18.14 -7.97
CA PRO A 63 -24.12 17.17 -8.93
C PRO A 63 -22.68 16.76 -8.57
N LEU A 64 -22.32 15.50 -8.87
CA LEU A 64 -20.99 14.99 -8.58
C LEU A 64 -19.90 15.73 -9.36
N LEU A 65 -18.81 16.08 -8.66
CA LEU A 65 -17.66 16.72 -9.30
C LEU A 65 -16.88 15.69 -10.14
N LYS A 66 -16.30 16.14 -11.27
CA LYS A 66 -15.48 15.27 -12.15
C LYS A 66 -14.39 14.52 -11.39
N GLY A 67 -13.72 15.19 -10.45
CA GLY A 67 -12.67 14.60 -9.62
C GLY A 67 -13.20 13.56 -8.61
N GLN A 68 -14.41 13.72 -8.09
CA GLN A 68 -15.06 12.72 -7.25
C GLN A 68 -15.44 11.48 -8.06
N LEU A 69 -15.99 11.67 -9.26
CA LEU A 69 -16.35 10.58 -10.16
C LEU A 69 -15.12 9.75 -10.55
N ARG A 70 -14.04 10.42 -10.94
CA ARG A 70 -12.76 9.76 -11.26
C ARG A 70 -12.24 8.93 -10.08
N ARG A 71 -12.18 9.52 -8.88
CA ARG A 71 -11.72 8.82 -7.66
C ARG A 71 -12.60 7.62 -7.31
N LYS A 72 -13.92 7.72 -7.48
CA LYS A 72 -14.83 6.57 -7.28
C LYS A 72 -14.53 5.44 -8.26
N GLN A 73 -14.33 5.76 -9.54
CA GLN A 73 -13.99 4.76 -10.55
C GLN A 73 -12.63 4.09 -10.26
N GLU A 74 -11.62 4.86 -9.89
CA GLU A 74 -10.29 4.34 -9.54
C GLU A 74 -10.36 3.40 -8.33
N ARG A 75 -11.12 3.80 -7.28
CA ARG A 75 -11.35 2.98 -6.08
C ARG A 75 -12.08 1.68 -6.41
N GLU A 76 -13.07 1.73 -7.30
CA GLU A 76 -13.80 0.55 -7.75
C GLU A 76 -12.89 -0.44 -8.50
N VAL A 77 -12.09 0.06 -9.46
CA VAL A 77 -11.14 -0.78 -10.21
C VAL A 77 -10.13 -1.43 -9.27
N LEU A 78 -9.61 -0.67 -8.29
CA LEU A 78 -8.71 -1.20 -7.29
C LEU A 78 -9.37 -2.31 -6.45
N ALA A 79 -10.59 -2.08 -5.96
CA ALA A 79 -11.33 -3.06 -5.17
C ALA A 79 -11.58 -4.36 -5.95
N ARG A 80 -12.00 -4.25 -7.22
CA ARG A 80 -12.18 -5.41 -8.11
C ARG A 80 -10.89 -6.21 -8.27
N ARG A 81 -9.76 -5.52 -8.41
CA ARG A 81 -8.45 -6.17 -8.55
C ARG A 81 -8.03 -6.88 -7.26
N ILE A 82 -8.24 -6.27 -6.10
CA ILE A 82 -7.93 -6.89 -4.80
C ILE A 82 -8.71 -8.20 -4.65
N VAL A 83 -10.03 -8.17 -4.87
CA VAL A 83 -10.89 -9.35 -4.77
C VAL A 83 -10.44 -10.46 -5.73
N MET A 84 -10.14 -10.10 -6.98
CA MET A 84 -9.65 -11.05 -7.98
C MET A 84 -8.36 -11.73 -7.52
N LEU A 85 -7.35 -10.95 -7.10
CA LEU A 85 -6.07 -11.50 -6.66
C LEU A 85 -6.21 -12.38 -5.42
N SER A 86 -7.02 -11.97 -4.44
CA SER A 86 -7.31 -12.81 -3.27
C SER A 86 -7.90 -14.15 -3.69
N SER A 87 -8.88 -14.15 -4.60
CA SER A 87 -9.50 -15.39 -5.08
C SER A 87 -8.55 -16.30 -5.84
N GLU A 88 -7.56 -15.75 -6.55
CA GLU A 88 -6.52 -16.54 -7.23
C GLU A 88 -5.59 -17.21 -6.23
N VAL A 89 -5.20 -16.50 -5.17
CA VAL A 89 -4.39 -17.04 -4.08
C VAL A 89 -5.12 -18.18 -3.39
N ASP A 90 -6.39 -17.99 -3.03
CA ASP A 90 -7.19 -19.00 -2.35
C ASP A 90 -7.31 -20.29 -3.18
N LYS A 91 -7.66 -20.15 -4.47
CA LYS A 91 -7.70 -21.29 -5.41
C LYS A 91 -6.36 -21.99 -5.57
N GLY A 92 -5.27 -21.23 -5.54
CA GLY A 92 -3.91 -21.75 -5.59
C GLY A 92 -3.57 -22.62 -4.38
N ILE A 93 -4.01 -22.20 -3.19
CA ILE A 93 -3.85 -22.95 -1.94
C ILE A 93 -4.68 -24.23 -1.97
N GLU A 94 -5.96 -24.15 -2.36
CA GLU A 94 -6.85 -25.32 -2.52
C GLU A 94 -6.23 -26.35 -3.47
N SER A 95 -5.85 -25.91 -4.66
CA SER A 95 -5.23 -26.78 -5.67
C SER A 95 -3.92 -27.42 -5.20
N TRP A 96 -3.16 -26.75 -4.33
CA TRP A 96 -1.93 -27.29 -3.77
C TRP A 96 -2.21 -28.34 -2.69
N ASN A 97 -3.20 -28.09 -1.83
CA ASN A 97 -3.65 -29.04 -0.82
C ASN A 97 -4.19 -30.31 -1.47
N ASP A 98 -5.05 -30.19 -2.48
CA ASP A 98 -5.64 -31.33 -3.19
C ASP A 98 -4.55 -32.24 -3.78
N LYS A 99 -3.57 -31.64 -4.47
CA LYS A 99 -2.43 -32.39 -5.02
C LYS A 99 -1.61 -33.11 -3.96
N ARG A 100 -1.45 -32.48 -2.79
CA ARG A 100 -0.72 -33.06 -1.67
C ARG A 100 -1.47 -34.26 -1.09
N GLU A 101 -2.78 -34.14 -0.90
CA GLU A 101 -3.64 -35.22 -0.42
C GLU A 101 -3.72 -36.37 -1.44
N GLU A 102 -3.84 -36.06 -2.73
CA GLU A 102 -3.79 -37.06 -3.80
C GLU A 102 -2.46 -37.81 -3.81
N ALA A 103 -1.33 -37.10 -3.68
CA ALA A 103 -0.02 -37.74 -3.60
C ALA A 103 0.07 -38.70 -2.40
N GLN A 104 -0.42 -38.28 -1.23
CA GLN A 104 -0.47 -39.12 -0.03
C GLN A 104 -1.35 -40.35 -0.24
N ARG A 105 -2.57 -40.16 -0.78
CA ARG A 105 -3.49 -41.27 -1.09
C ARG A 105 -2.89 -42.24 -2.09
N MET A 106 -2.19 -41.75 -3.11
CA MET A 106 -1.52 -42.59 -4.10
C MET A 106 -0.34 -43.37 -3.50
N GLU A 107 0.42 -42.76 -2.58
CA GLU A 107 1.47 -43.47 -1.85
C GLU A 107 0.90 -44.55 -0.93
N GLU A 108 -0.15 -44.26 -0.19
CA GLU A 108 -0.85 -45.22 0.66
C GLU A 108 -1.44 -46.37 -0.15
N HIS A 109 -2.07 -46.04 -1.28
CA HIS A 109 -2.58 -47.02 -2.22
C HIS A 109 -1.45 -47.91 -2.75
N LYS A 110 -0.33 -47.33 -3.20
CA LYS A 110 0.85 -48.09 -3.63
C LYS A 110 1.38 -49.00 -2.52
N LYS A 111 1.48 -48.51 -1.28
CA LYS A 111 1.91 -49.30 -0.11
C LYS A 111 0.97 -50.46 0.16
N SER A 112 -0.34 -50.27 0.05
CA SER A 112 -1.34 -51.32 0.24
C SER A 112 -1.26 -52.44 -0.80
N LEU A 113 -0.81 -52.10 -2.02
CA LEU A 113 -0.61 -53.05 -3.11
C LEU A 113 0.73 -53.79 -3.04
N LEU A 114 1.63 -53.41 -2.14
CA LEU A 114 2.93 -54.09 -2.01
C LEU A 114 2.74 -55.53 -1.51
N LEU A 115 3.51 -56.44 -2.10
CA LEU A 115 3.57 -57.82 -1.65
C LEU A 115 4.20 -57.91 -0.26
N LYS A 116 3.85 -58.98 0.47
CA LYS A 116 4.44 -59.26 1.78
C LYS A 116 5.98 -59.29 1.69
N PRO A 117 6.70 -58.67 2.65
CA PRO A 117 8.14 -58.67 2.66
C PRO A 117 8.68 -60.10 2.85
N LYS A 118 9.77 -60.44 2.16
CA LYS A 118 10.43 -61.75 2.21
C LYS A 118 11.91 -61.62 2.63
N GLY A 119 12.53 -62.75 2.96
CA GLY A 119 13.97 -62.85 3.21
C GLY A 119 14.42 -62.19 4.51
N MET A 120 15.53 -61.43 4.46
CA MET A 120 16.21 -60.83 5.61
C MET A 120 15.29 -59.96 6.50
N MET A 121 14.26 -59.34 5.91
CA MET A 121 13.27 -58.52 6.60
C MET A 121 12.42 -59.33 7.60
N LEU A 122 12.15 -60.62 7.34
CA LEU A 122 11.44 -61.49 8.28
C LEU A 122 12.34 -61.93 9.44
N ILE A 123 13.62 -62.17 9.17
CA ILE A 123 14.61 -62.62 10.16
C ILE A 123 14.85 -61.52 11.20
N LYS A 124 14.98 -60.26 10.74
CA LYS A 124 15.15 -59.09 11.62
C LYS A 124 13.93 -58.79 12.51
N ASN A 125 12.72 -58.97 11.99
CA ASN A 125 11.50 -58.74 12.77
C ASN A 125 11.31 -59.79 13.87
N LYS A 126 11.85 -61.00 13.68
CA LYS A 126 11.77 -62.11 14.64
C LYS A 126 12.84 -62.06 15.74
N SER A 127 13.98 -61.40 15.50
CA SER A 127 15.02 -61.19 16.52
C SER A 127 14.72 -60.02 17.46
N ASN A 128 13.79 -59.14 17.09
CA ASN A 128 13.41 -57.94 17.85
C ASN A 128 12.10 -58.12 18.65
N SER A 129 11.47 -59.30 18.58
CA SER A 129 10.30 -59.70 19.38
C SER A 129 10.72 -60.63 20.51
#